data_AF-A0A2N1N8F9-F1
#
_entry.id   AF-A0A2N1N8F9-F1
#
_cell.length_a   1.000
_cell.length_b   1.000
_cell.length_c   1.000
_cell.angle_alpha   90.00
_cell.angle_beta   90.00
_cell.angle_gamma   90.00
#
_symmetry.space_group_name_H-M   'P 1'
#
loop_
_entity.id
_entity.type
_entity.pdbx_description
1 polymer ?
#
loop_
_entity_poly.entity_id
_entity_poly.type
_entity_poly.pdbx_seq_one_letter_code
_entity_poly.pdbx_strand_id
1 'polypeptide(L)'
;MKEKGMPIYVYNIDEIPKESLKHMKSNRFAPDWPFRLLVTGGSHSRKTNMVINLILGNKLQRMIKGKKGDRYIKNDDLILVGKHAEPKWKLVKNAFHIFANSPDPYGENISFQTIKAEKIPDISKFSPKSPKRSTVIVFEDICAESKKIQERIVPYFISGRHQNISPIYVTQKYQAVPKIIRENISHLVMFRGSGSREDICRVVRQYTDDPKKR
;
A
#
# COMPACT_ATOMS: atom_id res chain seq x y z
N MET A 1 -35.06 -22.30 34.24
CA MET A 1 -33.62 -22.46 33.94
C MET A 1 -33.27 -21.54 32.80
N LYS A 2 -32.35 -20.58 32.98
CA LYS A 2 -31.89 -19.70 31.89
C LYS A 2 -30.82 -20.45 31.10
N GLU A 3 -31.05 -20.70 29.81
CA GLU A 3 -30.01 -21.19 28.91
C GLU A 3 -28.85 -20.20 28.91
N LYS A 4 -27.69 -20.65 29.41
CA LYS A 4 -26.43 -19.92 29.21
C LYS A 4 -26.06 -20.10 27.75
N GLY A 5 -26.21 -19.03 26.96
CA GLY A 5 -25.78 -18.98 25.56
C GLY A 5 -24.33 -19.45 25.44
N MET A 6 -24.09 -20.45 24.60
CA MET A 6 -22.78 -21.04 24.40
C MET A 6 -21.89 -20.00 23.68
N PRO A 7 -20.74 -19.61 24.25
CA PRO A 7 -19.86 -18.64 23.60
C PRO A 7 -19.34 -19.22 22.28
N ILE A 8 -19.60 -18.51 21.18
CA ILE A 8 -19.03 -18.83 19.86
C ILE A 8 -17.59 -18.31 19.84
N TYR A 9 -16.63 -19.22 19.79
CA TYR A 9 -15.22 -18.89 19.62
C TYR A 9 -14.92 -18.80 18.12
N VAL A 10 -14.70 -17.59 17.63
CA VAL A 10 -14.21 -17.35 16.26
C VAL A 10 -12.69 -17.35 16.30
N TYR A 11 -12.09 -18.43 15.82
CA TYR A 11 -10.65 -18.49 15.63
C TYR A 11 -10.28 -17.68 14.39
N ASN A 12 -9.34 -16.75 14.53
CA ASN A 12 -8.70 -16.15 13.36
C ASN A 12 -7.67 -17.17 12.82
N ILE A 13 -8.09 -17.90 11.79
CA ILE A 13 -7.30 -18.93 11.10
C ILE A 13 -6.45 -18.31 9.97
N ASP A 14 -6.62 -17.02 9.67
CA ASP A 14 -5.78 -16.35 8.68
C ASP A 14 -4.33 -16.33 9.21
N GLU A 15 -3.44 -17.06 8.53
CA GLU A 15 -2.00 -17.18 8.83
C GLU A 15 -1.23 -15.89 8.55
N ILE A 16 -1.70 -14.75 9.04
CA ILE A 16 -0.89 -13.54 9.09
C ILE A 16 -0.05 -13.67 10.36
N PRO A 17 1.30 -13.81 10.27
CA PRO A 17 2.12 -13.99 11.46
C PRO A 17 1.89 -12.80 12.41
N LYS A 18 1.51 -13.08 13.66
CA LYS A 18 1.26 -12.03 14.66
C LYS A 18 2.46 -11.11 14.86
N GLU A 19 3.68 -11.60 14.61
CA GLU A 19 4.92 -10.83 14.62
C GLU A 19 4.97 -9.80 13.49
N SER A 20 4.59 -10.19 12.27
CA SER A 20 4.48 -9.29 11.12
C SER A 20 3.52 -8.12 11.41
N LEU A 21 2.36 -8.40 12.01
CA LEU A 21 1.37 -7.38 12.39
C LEU A 21 1.89 -6.42 13.49
N LYS A 22 2.64 -6.92 14.48
CA LYS A 22 3.18 -6.11 15.59
C LYS A 22 4.23 -5.09 15.14
N HIS A 23 5.03 -5.41 14.13
CA HIS A 23 6.10 -4.52 13.65
C HIS A 23 5.65 -3.51 12.60
N MET A 24 4.54 -3.78 11.88
CA MET A 24 4.16 -3.01 10.69
C MET A 24 3.15 -1.88 10.94
N LYS A 25 2.46 -1.86 12.09
CA LYS A 25 1.55 -0.78 12.46
C LYS A 25 2.18 0.15 13.50
N SER A 26 2.87 1.19 13.04
CA SER A 26 3.41 2.24 13.93
C SER A 26 2.37 3.32 14.26
N ASN A 27 1.40 3.52 13.37
CA ASN A 27 0.36 4.53 13.48
C ASN A 27 -1.00 3.86 13.43
N ARG A 28 -1.82 4.08 14.48
CA ARG A 28 -3.16 3.48 14.59
C ARG A 28 -4.11 3.85 13.44
N PHE A 29 -3.86 4.95 12.75
CA PHE A 29 -4.67 5.46 11.64
C PHE A 29 -4.15 5.04 10.26
N ALA A 30 -3.01 4.36 10.18
CA ALA A 30 -2.52 3.79 8.93
C ALA A 30 -3.30 2.50 8.60
N PRO A 31 -3.40 2.12 7.31
CA PRO A 31 -4.03 0.87 6.90
C PRO A 31 -3.42 -0.34 7.62
N ASP A 32 -4.27 -1.29 8.01
CA ASP A 32 -3.82 -2.55 8.58
C ASP A 32 -3.04 -3.37 7.56
N TRP A 33 -1.96 -4.01 8.02
CA TRP A 33 -1.12 -4.81 7.16
C TRP A 33 -1.64 -6.26 7.04
N PRO A 34 -1.61 -6.88 5.85
CA PRO A 34 -1.32 -6.27 4.54
C PRO A 34 -2.54 -5.51 3.99
N PHE A 35 -2.30 -4.41 3.31
CA PHE A 35 -3.34 -3.60 2.67
C PHE A 35 -3.19 -3.56 1.16
N ARG A 36 -4.30 -3.27 0.47
CA ARG A 36 -4.41 -3.07 -0.97
C ARG A 36 -5.05 -1.71 -1.21
N LEU A 37 -4.24 -0.71 -1.58
CA LEU A 37 -4.66 0.70 -1.63
C LEU A 37 -4.73 1.20 -3.07
N LEU A 38 -5.84 1.84 -3.44
CA LEU A 38 -5.98 2.60 -4.68
C LEU A 38 -6.10 4.09 -4.36
N VAL A 39 -5.23 4.90 -4.99
CA VAL A 39 -5.23 6.36 -4.89
C VAL A 39 -5.52 6.95 -6.27
N THR A 40 -6.62 7.68 -6.38
CA THR A 40 -7.12 8.29 -7.63
C THR A 40 -7.35 9.79 -7.48
N GLY A 41 -7.27 10.54 -8.58
CA GLY A 41 -7.45 12.00 -8.60
C GLY A 41 -6.67 12.66 -9.73
N GLY A 42 -7.08 13.87 -10.14
CA GLY A 42 -6.50 14.55 -11.29
C GLY A 42 -5.01 14.84 -11.17
N SER A 43 -4.40 15.31 -12.25
CA SER A 43 -3.03 15.85 -12.18
C SER A 43 -2.95 16.98 -11.13
N HIS A 44 -1.79 17.13 -10.47
CA HIS A 44 -1.56 18.13 -9.41
C HIS A 44 -2.42 18.01 -8.14
N SER A 45 -3.26 16.97 -8.02
CA SER A 45 -4.11 16.74 -6.85
C SER A 45 -3.37 16.26 -5.59
N ARG A 46 -2.04 16.12 -5.65
CA ARG A 46 -1.14 15.74 -4.54
C ARG A 46 -1.26 14.27 -4.07
N LYS A 47 -1.81 13.36 -4.88
CA LYS A 47 -1.85 11.90 -4.61
C LYS A 47 -0.52 11.33 -4.13
N THR A 48 0.53 11.50 -4.94
CA THR A 48 1.89 11.03 -4.67
C THR A 48 2.43 11.61 -3.38
N ASN A 49 2.14 12.88 -3.09
CA ASN A 49 2.55 13.52 -1.85
C ASN A 49 1.91 12.85 -0.62
N MET A 50 0.62 12.50 -0.68
CA MET A 50 -0.02 11.76 0.39
C MET A 50 0.63 10.37 0.58
N VAL A 51 0.86 9.63 -0.51
CA VAL A 51 1.52 8.31 -0.45
C VAL A 51 2.91 8.42 0.21
N ILE A 52 3.71 9.41 -0.19
CA ILE A 52 5.03 9.68 0.39
C ILE A 52 4.93 10.01 1.89
N ASN A 53 3.96 10.83 2.29
CA ASN A 53 3.77 11.18 3.71
C ASN A 53 3.36 9.95 4.55
N LEU A 54 2.58 9.03 4.01
CA LEU A 54 2.26 7.76 4.68
C LEU A 54 3.50 6.87 4.81
N ILE A 55 4.32 6.78 3.75
CA ILE A 55 5.55 5.98 3.74
C ILE A 55 6.60 6.52 4.72
N LEU A 56 6.86 7.83 4.72
CA LEU A 56 7.92 8.42 5.54
C LEU A 56 7.46 8.76 6.97
N GLY A 57 6.16 8.96 7.17
CA GLY A 57 5.60 9.42 8.43
C GLY A 57 6.28 10.69 8.94
N ASN A 58 6.52 10.76 10.25
CA ASN A 58 7.25 11.87 10.87
C ASN A 58 8.74 11.56 11.12
N LYS A 59 9.23 10.38 10.68
CA LYS A 59 10.56 9.89 11.02
C LYS A 59 11.67 10.83 10.60
N LEU A 60 11.72 11.22 9.32
CA LEU A 60 12.78 12.10 8.80
C LEU A 60 12.82 13.44 9.55
N GLN A 61 11.67 14.07 9.74
CA GLN A 61 11.56 15.35 10.44
C GLN A 61 12.03 15.24 11.90
N ARG A 62 11.64 14.17 12.61
CA ARG A 62 12.02 13.98 14.02
C ARG A 62 13.51 13.65 14.16
N MET A 63 14.07 12.86 13.24
CA MET A 63 15.51 12.57 13.22
C MET A 63 16.36 13.84 13.04
N ILE A 64 15.96 14.75 12.15
CA ILE A 64 16.64 16.05 11.98
C ILE A 64 16.64 16.87 13.29
N LYS A 65 15.63 16.66 14.15
CA LYS A 65 15.51 17.30 15.47
C LYS A 65 16.14 16.48 16.60
N GLY A 66 16.91 15.43 16.30
CA GLY A 66 17.52 14.55 17.31
C GLY A 66 16.51 13.72 18.12
N LYS A 67 15.29 13.50 17.58
CA LYS A 67 14.21 12.75 18.25
C LYS A 67 13.89 11.49 17.48
N LYS A 68 13.54 10.40 18.19
CA LYS A 68 12.98 9.19 17.58
C LYS A 68 11.63 9.52 16.94
N GLY A 69 11.42 9.12 15.69
CA GLY A 69 10.14 9.22 14.97
C GLY A 69 9.83 7.94 14.20
N ASP A 70 8.67 7.90 13.56
CA ASP A 70 8.12 6.71 12.95
C ASP A 70 7.63 6.96 11.51
N ARG A 71 7.90 5.99 10.64
CA ARG A 71 7.22 5.82 9.35
C ARG A 71 5.81 5.33 9.62
N TYR A 72 4.76 5.86 8.98
CA TYR A 72 3.39 5.44 9.26
C TYR A 72 3.04 4.10 8.62
N ILE A 73 3.55 3.85 7.41
CA ILE A 73 3.59 2.53 6.80
C ILE A 73 5.00 1.97 7.03
N LYS A 74 5.13 1.04 7.98
CA LYS A 74 6.39 0.31 8.19
C LYS A 74 6.44 -0.87 7.23
N ASN A 75 7.60 -1.04 6.61
CA ASN A 75 7.89 -2.10 5.65
C ASN A 75 9.41 -2.27 5.54
N ASP A 76 9.85 -3.47 5.22
CA ASP A 76 11.26 -3.80 5.02
C ASP A 76 11.73 -3.38 3.62
N ASP A 77 10.92 -3.62 2.60
CA ASP A 77 11.27 -3.31 1.21
C ASP A 77 10.23 -2.40 0.55
N LEU A 78 10.68 -1.28 -0.04
CA LEU A 78 9.83 -0.39 -0.82
C LEU A 78 10.23 -0.45 -2.29
N ILE A 79 9.28 -0.82 -3.15
CA ILE A 79 9.46 -0.93 -4.59
C ILE A 79 8.60 0.12 -5.28
N LEU A 80 9.22 1.03 -6.01
CA LEU A 80 8.54 1.96 -6.91
C LEU A 80 8.54 1.40 -8.33
N VAL A 81 7.36 1.24 -8.92
CA VAL A 81 7.15 0.94 -10.33
C VAL A 81 6.53 2.16 -10.99
N GLY A 82 7.26 2.79 -11.91
CA GLY A 82 6.78 3.97 -12.63
C GLY A 82 7.62 4.28 -13.85
N LYS A 83 7.08 5.04 -14.81
CA LYS A 83 7.81 5.47 -16.02
C LYS A 83 8.90 6.49 -15.71
N HIS A 84 8.60 7.43 -14.81
CA HIS A 84 9.51 8.51 -14.43
C HIS A 84 9.55 8.60 -12.90
N ALA A 85 10.75 8.54 -12.33
CA ALA A 85 10.91 8.84 -10.92
C ALA A 85 10.72 10.35 -10.74
N GLU A 86 9.51 10.79 -10.35
CA GLU A 86 9.28 12.18 -9.96
C GLU A 86 10.36 12.65 -8.96
N PRO A 87 10.76 13.93 -8.97
CA PRO A 87 11.71 14.47 -7.98
C PRO A 87 11.34 14.14 -6.53
N LYS A 88 10.05 13.97 -6.23
CA LYS A 88 9.56 13.58 -4.90
C LYS A 88 10.01 12.17 -4.49
N TRP A 89 10.15 11.23 -5.42
CA TRP A 89 10.67 9.89 -5.13
C TRP A 89 12.17 9.90 -4.84
N LYS A 90 12.91 10.92 -5.30
CA LYS A 90 14.30 11.16 -4.87
C LYS A 90 14.38 11.46 -3.36
N LEU A 91 13.41 12.22 -2.82
CA LEU A 91 13.31 12.45 -1.37
C LEU A 91 13.13 11.13 -0.62
N VAL A 92 12.25 10.25 -1.11
CA VAL A 92 12.02 8.92 -0.50
C VAL A 92 13.28 8.07 -0.54
N LYS A 93 13.96 8.01 -1.70
CA LYS A 93 15.24 7.30 -1.85
C LYS A 93 16.28 7.79 -0.84
N ASN A 94 16.44 9.11 -0.72
CA ASN A 94 17.40 9.71 0.21
C ASN A 94 17.01 9.42 1.66
N ALA A 95 15.73 9.53 2.01
CA ALA A 95 15.24 9.23 3.35
C ALA A 95 15.48 7.77 3.73
N PHE A 96 15.17 6.81 2.85
CA PHE A 96 15.44 5.39 3.07
C PHE A 96 16.93 5.11 3.22
N HIS A 97 17.79 5.76 2.43
CA HIS A 97 19.23 5.66 2.57
C HIS A 97 19.70 6.15 3.95
N ILE A 98 19.18 7.29 4.43
CA ILE A 98 19.47 7.80 5.78
C ILE A 98 19.01 6.79 6.84
N PHE A 99 17.77 6.29 6.75
CA PHE A 99 17.22 5.35 7.72
C PHE A 99 18.01 4.04 7.77
N ALA A 100 18.49 3.54 6.62
CA ALA A 100 19.25 2.30 6.56
C ALA A 100 20.68 2.41 7.12
N ASN A 101 21.28 3.60 7.05
CA ASN A 101 22.68 3.83 7.46
C ASN A 101 22.82 4.61 8.77
N SER A 102 21.72 4.91 9.45
CA SER A 102 21.76 5.57 10.76
C SER A 102 22.10 4.57 11.86
N PRO A 103 22.83 4.98 12.92
CA PRO A 103 23.05 4.12 14.08
C PRO A 103 21.74 3.89 14.86
N ASP A 104 21.75 2.89 15.74
CA ASP A 104 20.68 2.71 16.71
C ASP A 104 20.50 3.96 17.58
N PRO A 105 19.26 4.32 17.96
CA PRO A 105 18.00 3.61 17.71
C PRO A 105 17.28 4.05 16.41
N TYR A 106 17.96 4.73 15.50
CA TYR A 106 17.36 5.33 14.30
C TYR A 106 17.44 4.44 13.06
N GLY A 107 18.45 3.58 13.01
CA GLY A 107 18.68 2.59 11.97
C GLY A 107 17.48 1.66 11.74
N GLU A 108 17.23 1.29 10.48
CA GLU A 108 16.27 0.26 10.12
C GLU A 108 16.84 -0.65 9.01
N ASN A 109 16.62 -1.96 9.08
CA ASN A 109 16.99 -2.90 8.02
C ASN A 109 16.01 -2.82 6.82
N ILE A 110 16.11 -1.74 6.04
CA ILE A 110 15.16 -1.42 4.97
C ILE A 110 15.83 -1.20 3.61
N SER A 111 15.07 -1.40 2.54
CA SER A 111 15.51 -1.14 1.17
C SER A 111 14.52 -0.29 0.38
N PHE A 112 15.04 0.47 -0.58
CA PHE A 112 14.25 1.18 -1.59
C PHE A 112 14.80 0.89 -2.97
N GLN A 113 13.93 0.48 -3.90
CA GLN A 113 14.29 0.28 -5.30
C GLN A 113 13.26 0.90 -6.24
N THR A 114 13.73 1.34 -7.40
CA THR A 114 12.89 1.79 -8.51
C THR A 114 13.08 0.85 -9.68
N ILE A 115 11.99 0.31 -10.21
CA ILE A 115 12.00 -0.60 -11.35
C ILE A 115 11.06 -0.09 -12.44
N LYS A 116 11.39 -0.41 -13.70
CA LYS A 116 10.51 -0.13 -14.83
C LYS A 116 9.35 -1.11 -14.88
N ALA A 117 8.26 -0.72 -15.54
CA ALA A 117 7.05 -1.53 -15.65
C ALA A 117 7.28 -2.90 -16.33
N GLU A 118 8.24 -3.00 -17.25
CA GLU A 118 8.59 -4.25 -17.92
C GLU A 118 9.31 -5.24 -16.98
N LYS A 119 9.84 -4.75 -15.85
CA LYS A 119 10.59 -5.54 -14.87
C LYS A 119 9.77 -5.87 -13.61
N ILE A 120 8.46 -5.63 -13.60
CA ILE A 120 7.58 -6.01 -12.47
C ILE A 120 7.80 -7.48 -12.11
N PRO A 121 8.31 -7.82 -10.92
CA PRO A 121 8.60 -9.19 -10.58
C PRO A 121 7.33 -10.06 -10.61
N ASP A 122 7.51 -11.35 -10.87
CA ASP A 122 6.43 -12.30 -10.62
C ASP A 122 6.20 -12.38 -9.10
N ILE A 123 4.94 -12.44 -8.68
CA ILE A 123 4.59 -12.46 -7.27
C ILE A 123 5.17 -13.66 -6.52
N SER A 124 5.35 -14.80 -7.20
CA SER A 124 5.96 -16.02 -6.65
C SER A 124 7.44 -15.83 -6.29
N LYS A 125 8.11 -14.80 -6.83
CA LYS A 125 9.50 -14.49 -6.51
C LYS A 125 9.66 -13.83 -5.14
N PHE A 126 8.59 -13.27 -4.59
CA PHE A 126 8.58 -12.82 -3.21
C PHE A 126 8.47 -14.06 -2.35
N SER A 127 9.62 -14.57 -1.94
CA SER A 127 9.70 -15.84 -1.24
C SER A 127 9.08 -15.74 0.15
N PRO A 128 8.31 -16.74 0.60
CA PRO A 128 7.92 -16.86 2.00
C PRO A 128 9.08 -17.26 2.92
N LYS A 129 10.32 -17.37 2.42
CA LYS A 129 11.51 -17.79 3.19
C LYS A 129 11.79 -16.81 4.32
N SER A 130 12.04 -17.38 5.50
CA SER A 130 12.28 -16.62 6.72
C SER A 130 13.60 -15.84 6.66
N PRO A 131 13.63 -14.59 7.15
CA PRO A 131 12.46 -13.82 7.59
C PRO A 131 11.64 -13.32 6.40
N LYS A 132 10.30 -13.44 6.48
CA LYS A 132 9.36 -12.90 5.49
C LYS A 132 9.47 -11.37 5.50
N ARG A 133 10.31 -10.80 4.64
CA ARG A 133 10.42 -9.34 4.48
C ARG A 133 9.09 -8.77 4.00
N SER A 134 8.66 -7.70 4.65
CA SER A 134 7.44 -6.99 4.32
C SER A 134 7.67 -6.02 3.17
N THR A 135 6.92 -6.18 2.07
CA THR A 135 7.11 -5.36 0.87
C THR A 135 5.94 -4.43 0.64
N VAL A 136 6.22 -3.13 0.47
CA VAL A 136 5.29 -2.20 -0.18
C VAL A 136 5.71 -2.05 -1.63
N ILE A 137 4.77 -2.23 -2.56
CA ILE A 137 4.99 -1.95 -3.98
C ILE A 137 4.04 -0.87 -4.45
N VAL A 138 4.58 0.20 -5.02
CA VAL A 138 3.84 1.36 -5.53
C VAL A 138 3.84 1.35 -7.04
N PHE A 139 2.68 1.22 -7.64
CA PHE A 139 2.43 1.32 -9.08
C PHE A 139 1.98 2.74 -9.40
N GLU A 140 2.93 3.60 -9.80
CA GLU A 140 2.73 5.05 -9.97
C GLU A 140 2.53 5.41 -11.44
N ASP A 141 1.35 5.93 -11.77
CA ASP A 141 1.02 6.49 -13.10
C ASP A 141 1.30 5.54 -14.29
N ILE A 142 1.17 4.24 -14.05
CA ILE A 142 1.34 3.19 -15.07
C ILE A 142 0.00 2.69 -15.64
N CYS A 143 -1.13 3.37 -15.41
CA CYS A 143 -2.43 2.92 -15.91
C CYS A 143 -2.57 2.90 -17.44
N ALA A 144 -1.75 3.68 -18.14
CA ALA A 144 -1.69 3.71 -19.60
C ALA A 144 -0.72 2.67 -20.18
N GLU A 145 -0.10 1.82 -19.36
CA GLU A 145 0.74 0.72 -19.85
C GLU A 145 -0.07 -0.35 -20.56
N SER A 146 0.62 -1.17 -21.37
CA SER A 146 -0.01 -2.26 -22.11
C SER A 146 -0.80 -3.21 -21.21
N LYS A 147 -1.80 -3.89 -21.79
CA LYS A 147 -2.60 -4.91 -21.10
C LYS A 147 -1.73 -5.97 -20.42
N LYS A 148 -0.65 -6.41 -21.09
CA LYS A 148 0.34 -7.36 -20.55
C LYS A 148 1.02 -6.87 -19.27
N ILE A 149 1.29 -5.57 -19.17
CA ILE A 149 1.83 -4.98 -17.94
C ILE A 149 0.75 -4.93 -16.85
N GLN A 150 -0.47 -4.51 -17.19
CA GLN A 150 -1.58 -4.50 -16.21
C GLN A 150 -1.86 -5.90 -15.65
N GLU A 151 -1.85 -6.93 -16.49
CA GLU A 151 -2.03 -8.33 -16.10
C GLU A 151 -0.97 -8.80 -15.09
N ARG A 152 0.26 -8.25 -15.13
CA ARG A 152 1.30 -8.54 -14.13
C ARG A 152 1.07 -7.85 -12.79
N ILE A 153 0.29 -6.77 -12.75
CA ILE A 153 -0.06 -6.05 -11.52
C ILE A 153 -1.17 -6.78 -10.77
N VAL A 154 -2.10 -7.40 -11.49
CA VAL A 154 -3.31 -8.05 -10.93
C VAL A 154 -3.00 -9.00 -9.76
N PRO A 155 -2.03 -9.94 -9.84
CA PRO A 155 -1.73 -10.86 -8.74
C PRO A 155 -1.41 -10.16 -7.42
N TYR A 156 -0.75 -9.00 -7.45
CA TYR A 156 -0.41 -8.25 -6.24
C TYR A 156 -1.66 -7.85 -5.44
N PHE A 157 -2.76 -7.50 -6.13
CA PHE A 157 -4.02 -7.13 -5.50
C PHE A 157 -4.89 -8.33 -5.14
N ILE A 158 -4.68 -9.50 -5.74
CA ILE A 158 -5.45 -10.71 -5.41
C ILE A 158 -4.79 -11.50 -4.29
N SER A 159 -3.51 -11.83 -4.43
CA SER A 159 -2.80 -12.78 -3.58
C SER A 159 -1.57 -12.21 -2.87
N GLY A 160 -1.28 -10.91 -3.01
CA GLY A 160 -0.12 -10.26 -2.37
C GLY A 160 -0.04 -10.44 -0.86
N ARG A 161 -1.20 -10.52 -0.18
CA ARG A 161 -1.26 -10.79 1.26
C ARG A 161 -0.54 -12.08 1.68
N HIS A 162 -0.61 -13.12 0.86
CA HIS A 162 0.02 -14.42 1.15
C HIS A 162 1.54 -14.36 1.04
N GLN A 163 2.07 -13.37 0.29
CA GLN A 163 3.49 -13.10 0.12
C GLN A 163 4.00 -11.94 0.98
N ASN A 164 3.21 -11.48 1.96
CA ASN A 164 3.54 -10.34 2.82
C ASN A 164 3.79 -9.04 2.02
N ILE A 165 2.95 -8.78 1.02
CA ILE A 165 3.03 -7.61 0.14
C ILE A 165 1.78 -6.74 0.31
N SER A 166 2.00 -5.43 0.46
CA SER A 166 0.95 -4.41 0.38
C SER A 166 1.10 -3.57 -0.89
N PRO A 167 0.24 -3.74 -1.91
CA PRO A 167 0.31 -2.91 -3.11
C PRO A 167 -0.43 -1.58 -2.96
N ILE A 168 0.12 -0.55 -3.60
CA ILE A 168 -0.48 0.78 -3.80
C ILE A 168 -0.57 1.05 -5.30
N TYR A 169 -1.76 1.33 -5.82
CA TYR A 169 -1.92 1.81 -7.19
C TYR A 169 -2.22 3.32 -7.14
N VAL A 170 -1.40 4.13 -7.78
CA VAL A 170 -1.62 5.58 -7.92
C VAL A 170 -1.94 5.89 -9.38
N THR A 171 -3.08 6.52 -9.63
CA THR A 171 -3.54 6.84 -10.99
C THR A 171 -4.38 8.11 -11.02
N GLN A 172 -4.64 8.63 -12.22
CA GLN A 172 -5.51 9.78 -12.39
C GLN A 172 -7.00 9.43 -12.28
N LYS A 173 -7.44 8.38 -12.99
CA LYS A 173 -8.85 8.03 -13.12
C LYS A 173 -9.13 6.65 -12.53
N TYR A 174 -10.17 6.53 -11.71
CA TYR A 174 -10.59 5.26 -11.13
C TYR A 174 -10.95 4.23 -12.21
N GLN A 175 -11.72 4.65 -13.23
CA GLN A 175 -12.22 3.76 -14.29
C GLN A 175 -11.10 3.21 -15.19
N ALA A 176 -9.92 3.83 -15.20
CA ALA A 176 -8.76 3.33 -15.95
C ALA A 176 -8.11 2.10 -15.29
N VAL A 177 -8.40 1.84 -14.01
CA VAL A 177 -7.86 0.69 -13.29
C VAL A 177 -8.64 -0.57 -13.67
N PRO A 178 -7.95 -1.69 -13.98
CA PRO A 178 -8.60 -2.97 -14.24
C PRO A 178 -9.65 -3.31 -13.18
N LYS A 179 -10.84 -3.74 -13.63
CA LYS A 179 -11.99 -4.05 -12.76
C LYS A 179 -11.59 -5.02 -11.63
N ILE A 180 -10.82 -6.05 -11.96
CA ILE A 180 -10.34 -7.05 -11.00
C ILE A 180 -9.49 -6.45 -9.86
N ILE A 181 -8.69 -5.40 -10.14
CA ILE A 181 -7.93 -4.69 -9.12
C ILE A 181 -8.91 -3.90 -8.24
N ARG A 182 -9.86 -3.17 -8.84
CA ARG A 182 -10.84 -2.35 -8.12
C ARG A 182 -11.71 -3.17 -7.16
N GLU A 183 -12.13 -4.35 -7.57
CA GLU A 183 -12.93 -5.26 -6.72
C GLU A 183 -12.13 -5.89 -5.58
N ASN A 184 -10.80 -5.89 -5.68
CA ASN A 184 -9.90 -6.48 -4.68
C ASN A 184 -9.19 -5.43 -3.81
N ILE A 185 -9.48 -4.14 -3.94
CA ILE A 185 -8.89 -3.16 -3.02
C ILE A 185 -9.51 -3.28 -1.63
N SER A 186 -8.71 -2.98 -0.62
CA SER A 186 -9.17 -2.83 0.77
C SER A 186 -9.44 -1.36 1.14
N HIS A 187 -8.78 -0.43 0.44
CA HIS A 187 -8.85 0.99 0.74
C HIS A 187 -8.89 1.78 -0.57
N LEU A 188 -9.76 2.78 -0.63
CA LEU A 188 -9.88 3.72 -1.74
C LEU A 188 -9.66 5.14 -1.24
N VAL A 189 -8.76 5.88 -1.89
CA VAL A 189 -8.57 7.32 -1.66
C VAL A 189 -8.86 8.06 -2.96
N MET A 190 -9.77 9.04 -2.89
CA MET A 190 -10.18 9.86 -4.02
C MET A 190 -9.84 11.32 -3.76
N PHE A 191 -8.98 11.89 -4.61
CA PHE A 191 -8.75 13.32 -4.69
C PHE A 191 -9.61 13.94 -5.82
N ARG A 192 -9.74 15.26 -5.81
CA ARG A 192 -10.46 16.01 -6.86
C ARG A 192 -9.88 15.68 -8.25
N GLY A 193 -10.75 15.72 -9.26
CA GLY A 193 -10.37 15.42 -10.65
C GLY A 193 -10.35 13.93 -11.01
N SER A 194 -10.90 13.07 -10.15
CA SER A 194 -11.06 11.63 -10.41
C SER A 194 -12.27 11.27 -11.29
N GLY A 195 -13.16 12.22 -11.60
CA GLY A 195 -14.40 12.02 -12.37
C GLY A 195 -15.45 13.10 -12.11
N SER A 196 -16.63 13.02 -12.73
CA SER A 196 -17.78 13.86 -12.39
C SER A 196 -18.33 13.55 -11.00
N ARG A 197 -19.28 14.35 -10.50
CA ARG A 197 -19.97 14.05 -9.24
C ARG A 197 -20.69 12.69 -9.32
N GLU A 198 -21.37 12.44 -10.44
CA GLU A 198 -22.09 11.20 -10.71
C GLU A 198 -21.14 10.00 -10.76
N ASP A 199 -19.97 10.17 -11.39
CA ASP A 199 -18.92 9.15 -11.38
C ASP A 199 -18.48 8.82 -9.97
N ILE A 200 -18.18 9.84 -9.16
CA ILE A 200 -17.75 9.65 -7.77
C ILE A 200 -18.84 8.94 -6.97
N CYS A 201 -20.10 9.37 -7.08
CA CYS A 201 -21.22 8.71 -6.43
C CYS A 201 -21.34 7.23 -6.82
N ARG A 202 -21.19 6.92 -8.12
CA ARG A 202 -21.22 5.53 -8.61
C ARG A 202 -20.08 4.70 -8.06
N VAL A 203 -18.88 5.26 -7.94
CA VAL A 203 -17.73 4.58 -7.34
C VAL A 203 -17.98 4.30 -5.86
N VAL A 204 -18.40 5.31 -5.08
CA VAL A 204 -18.64 5.16 -3.64
C VAL A 204 -19.74 4.13 -3.36
N ARG A 205 -20.82 4.12 -4.14
CA ARG A 205 -21.89 3.11 -4.04
C ARG A 205 -21.39 1.67 -4.16
N GLN A 206 -20.37 1.42 -5.00
CA GLN A 206 -19.80 0.07 -5.15
C GLN A 206 -19.16 -0.48 -3.86
N TYR A 207 -18.77 0.40 -2.93
CA TYR A 207 -18.09 0.00 -1.68
C TYR A 207 -18.95 0.21 -0.43
N THR A 208 -20.08 0.91 -0.53
CA THR A 208 -20.90 1.32 0.62
C THR A 208 -22.32 0.76 0.58
N ASP A 209 -22.84 0.42 -0.61
CA ASP A 209 -24.15 -0.18 -0.71
C ASP A 209 -24.11 -1.62 -0.16
N ASP A 210 -25.04 -1.94 0.73
CA ASP A 210 -25.25 -3.31 1.18
C ASP A 210 -25.87 -4.13 0.04
N PRO A 211 -25.19 -5.16 -0.48
CA PRO A 211 -25.74 -6.00 -1.54
C PRO A 211 -27.04 -6.71 -1.15
N LYS A 212 -27.34 -6.80 0.15
CA LYS A 212 -28.58 -7.42 0.68
C LYS A 212 -29.78 -6.47 0.76
N LYS A 213 -29.62 -5.19 0.44
CA LYS A 213 -30.69 -4.17 0.50
C LYS A 213 -31.18 -3.69 -0.88
N ARG A 214 -31.02 -4.51 -1.91
CA ARG A 214 -31.55 -4.24 -3.27
C ARG A 214 -32.75 -5.10 -3.58
#